data_AF-A0AAQ3N6D2-F1
#
_entry.id   AF-A0AAQ3N6D2-F1
#
_cell.length_a   1.000
_cell.length_b   1.000
_cell.length_c   1.000
_cell.angle_alpha   90.00
_cell.angle_beta   90.00
_cell.angle_gamma   90.00
#
_symmetry.space_group_name_H-M   'P 1'
#
loop_
_entity.id
_entity.type
_entity.pdbx_description
1 polymer ?
#
loop_
_entity_poly.entity_id
_entity_poly.type
_entity_poly.pdbx_seq_one_letter_code
_entity_poly.pdbx_strand_id
1 'polypeptide(L)'
;MGIFHPKGIVVPHPIQSICTRWGSDPLSYGSYSHVSVHSSGDDYDILAENVGNRLFFAGEATSRQYPATMHGAFLSGLREASRIYRSSRLQNSTKKYGPKNIGPNHDILVELFKRPDFECGKFAFIFYSSSESLPSMGLLQVTFGDSEESHEELLYNYQNSIKWPLQLYTVLSREQAQQLQLVEGGDESRLSFLVKSLGLKLMGPSALFSAGNTLVANIAYSRKGRGRNRLITC
;
A
#
# COMPACT_ATOMS: atom_id res chain seq x y z
N MET A 1 2.17 -11.13 70.13
CA MET A 1 1.17 -10.14 69.69
C MET A 1 1.76 -9.32 68.55
N GLY A 2 1.05 -9.19 67.43
CA GLY A 2 1.63 -8.81 66.14
C GLY A 2 1.85 -7.31 65.92
N ILE A 3 2.92 -6.98 65.19
CA ILE A 3 3.37 -5.61 64.85
C ILE A 3 2.71 -5.02 63.58
N PHE A 4 1.72 -5.69 62.99
CA PHE A 4 1.02 -5.26 61.77
C PHE A 4 -0.33 -4.61 62.08
N HIS A 5 -0.31 -3.40 62.63
CA HIS A 5 -1.49 -2.52 62.62
C HIS A 5 -1.34 -1.53 61.45
N PRO A 6 -2.34 -1.37 60.56
CA PRO A 6 -2.24 -0.45 59.44
C PRO A 6 -2.21 1.01 59.94
N LYS A 7 -1.02 1.61 60.02
CA LYS A 7 -0.85 3.06 60.12
C LYS A 7 -1.16 3.66 58.75
N GLY A 8 -2.39 4.11 58.53
CA GLY A 8 -2.84 4.67 57.26
C GLY A 8 -3.94 5.72 57.43
N ILE A 9 -3.97 6.66 56.49
CA ILE A 9 -5.07 7.62 56.34
C ILE A 9 -6.27 6.86 55.73
N VAL A 10 -7.48 7.11 56.23
CA VAL A 10 -8.71 6.57 55.62
C VAL A 10 -8.91 7.23 54.25
N VAL A 11 -8.74 6.47 53.18
CA VAL A 11 -9.06 6.91 51.82
C VAL A 11 -10.57 6.75 51.61
N PRO A 12 -11.33 7.83 51.37
CA PRO A 12 -12.78 7.75 51.14
C PRO A 12 -13.10 7.11 49.78
N HIS A 13 -14.34 6.65 49.64
CA HIS A 13 -14.86 6.15 48.36
C HIS A 13 -14.83 7.25 47.28
N PRO A 14 -14.51 6.93 46.01
CA PRO A 14 -14.49 7.91 44.93
C PRO A 14 -15.89 8.42 44.62
N ILE A 15 -16.01 9.73 44.36
CA ILE A 15 -17.27 10.36 43.92
C ILE A 15 -17.68 9.86 42.53
N GLN A 16 -16.70 9.67 41.64
CA GLN A 16 -16.89 9.15 40.29
C GLN A 16 -15.63 8.40 39.85
N SER A 17 -15.80 7.37 39.03
CA SER A 17 -14.72 6.65 38.34
C SER A 17 -15.09 6.43 36.88
N ILE A 18 -14.11 6.55 35.98
CA ILE A 18 -14.26 6.25 34.55
C ILE A 18 -13.14 5.29 34.16
N CYS A 19 -13.47 4.25 33.39
CA CYS A 19 -12.50 3.27 32.88
C CYS A 19 -12.66 3.16 31.35
N THR A 20 -11.65 3.62 30.61
CA THR A 20 -11.63 3.61 29.14
C THR A 20 -11.27 2.24 28.59
N ARG A 21 -11.89 1.81 27.49
CA ARG A 21 -11.61 0.53 26.81
C ARG A 21 -11.28 0.73 25.33
N TRP A 22 -10.19 1.44 25.07
CA TRP A 22 -9.71 1.81 23.71
C TRP A 22 -9.63 0.64 22.72
N GLY A 23 -9.17 -0.54 23.16
CA GLY A 23 -9.10 -1.74 22.31
C GLY A 23 -10.45 -2.32 21.87
N SER A 24 -11.56 -1.90 22.48
CA SER A 24 -12.93 -2.29 22.10
C SER A 24 -13.77 -1.11 21.58
N ASP A 25 -13.18 0.08 21.47
CA ASP A 25 -13.84 1.24 20.87
C ASP A 25 -13.88 1.08 19.33
N PRO A 26 -15.07 1.05 18.70
CA PRO A 26 -15.19 0.85 17.25
C PRO A 26 -14.66 2.02 16.40
N LEU A 27 -14.27 3.14 17.00
CA LEU A 27 -13.61 4.26 16.30
C LEU A 27 -12.08 4.27 16.46
N SER A 28 -11.54 3.49 17.39
CA SER A 28 -10.11 3.52 17.74
C SER A 28 -9.41 2.16 17.59
N TYR A 29 -10.08 1.05 17.95
CA TYR A 29 -9.56 -0.33 17.94
C TYR A 29 -8.21 -0.55 18.67
N GLY A 30 -7.78 0.41 19.49
CA GLY A 30 -6.45 0.50 20.07
C GLY A 30 -6.19 1.92 20.60
N SER A 31 -4.99 2.16 21.13
CA SER A 31 -4.61 3.47 21.69
C SER A 31 -3.75 4.30 20.73
N TYR A 32 -2.71 3.70 20.15
CA TYR A 32 -1.75 4.36 19.24
C TYR A 32 -0.83 3.31 18.57
N SER A 33 -0.20 3.69 17.46
CA SER A 33 0.74 2.84 16.72
C SER A 33 2.01 2.44 17.51
N HIS A 34 2.63 1.32 17.12
CA HIS A 34 3.91 0.84 17.63
C HIS A 34 4.63 -0.01 16.56
N VAL A 35 5.97 0.00 16.53
CA VAL A 35 6.76 -0.85 15.62
C VAL A 35 6.76 -2.29 16.14
N SER A 36 5.85 -3.12 15.65
CA SER A 36 5.80 -4.54 16.02
C SER A 36 7.06 -5.31 15.59
N VAL A 37 7.25 -6.52 16.14
CA VAL A 37 8.31 -7.43 15.68
C VAL A 37 8.11 -7.70 14.18
N HIS A 38 9.19 -7.60 13.40
CA HIS A 38 9.21 -7.64 11.92
C HIS A 38 8.63 -6.40 11.19
N SER A 39 8.31 -5.32 11.92
CA SER A 39 8.03 -4.00 11.35
C SER A 39 9.24 -3.06 11.48
N SER A 40 9.25 -1.96 10.74
CA SER A 40 10.29 -0.94 10.79
C SER A 40 9.70 0.47 10.76
N GLY A 41 10.56 1.49 10.87
CA GLY A 41 10.14 2.88 10.64
C GLY A 41 9.66 3.15 9.20
N ASP A 42 10.03 2.30 8.24
CA ASP A 42 9.65 2.44 6.82
C ASP A 42 8.15 2.16 6.63
N ASP A 43 7.52 1.40 7.54
CA ASP A 43 6.07 1.14 7.51
C ASP A 43 5.24 2.41 7.73
N TYR A 44 5.75 3.37 8.50
CA TYR A 44 5.14 4.69 8.65
C TYR A 44 5.22 5.51 7.35
N ASP A 45 6.29 5.32 6.58
CA ASP A 45 6.48 6.02 5.30
C ASP A 45 5.63 5.37 4.18
N ILE A 46 5.45 4.04 4.21
CA ILE A 46 4.49 3.32 3.37
C ILE A 46 3.06 3.80 3.66
N LEU A 47 2.66 3.83 4.94
CA LEU A 47 1.34 4.33 5.35
C LEU A 47 1.14 5.83 5.07
N ALA A 48 2.22 6.60 4.99
CA ALA A 48 2.20 8.01 4.59
C ALA A 48 2.27 8.23 3.07
N GLU A 49 2.25 7.18 2.23
CA GLU A 49 2.21 7.34 0.77
C GLU A 49 0.79 7.68 0.30
N ASN A 50 0.67 8.64 -0.63
CA ASN A 50 -0.61 8.88 -1.30
C ASN A 50 -0.78 7.91 -2.48
N VAL A 51 -2.01 7.44 -2.71
CA VAL A 51 -2.33 6.50 -3.80
C VAL A 51 -2.99 7.26 -4.94
N GLY A 52 -2.35 7.23 -6.11
CA GLY A 52 -2.86 7.80 -7.36
C GLY A 52 -3.14 9.31 -7.33
N ASN A 53 -2.49 10.08 -6.44
CA ASN A 53 -2.79 11.50 -6.17
C ASN A 53 -4.27 11.78 -5.82
N ARG A 54 -5.01 10.76 -5.34
CA ARG A 54 -6.44 10.85 -5.00
C ARG A 54 -6.72 10.51 -3.54
N LEU A 55 -6.08 9.47 -3.01
CA LEU A 55 -6.21 9.04 -1.62
C LEU A 55 -4.94 9.43 -0.84
N PHE A 56 -5.11 10.10 0.30
CA PHE A 56 -4.03 10.64 1.14
C PHE A 56 -4.26 10.22 2.59
N PHE A 57 -3.18 9.92 3.31
CA PHE A 57 -3.24 9.40 4.68
C PHE A 57 -2.50 10.30 5.66
N ALA A 58 -3.21 10.71 6.71
CA ALA A 58 -2.71 11.49 7.84
C ALA A 58 -3.05 10.78 9.15
N GLY A 59 -2.50 11.25 10.27
CA GLY A 59 -2.55 10.57 11.57
C GLY A 59 -1.14 10.31 12.14
N GLU A 60 -1.06 9.67 13.30
CA GLU A 60 0.21 9.30 13.93
C GLU A 60 0.94 8.13 13.23
N ALA A 61 0.22 7.24 12.55
CA ALA A 61 0.70 5.97 12.01
C ALA A 61 1.50 5.91 10.66
N THR A 62 1.76 6.91 9.81
CA THR A 62 1.43 8.35 9.82
C THR A 62 2.72 9.18 9.85
N SER A 63 3.44 9.17 10.96
CA SER A 63 4.63 9.99 11.19
C SER A 63 5.79 9.16 11.73
N ARG A 64 6.77 8.83 10.88
CA ARG A 64 7.99 8.11 11.30
C ARG A 64 8.79 8.82 12.39
N GLN A 65 8.81 10.16 12.36
CA GLN A 65 9.58 10.97 13.32
C GLN A 65 8.87 11.14 14.66
N TYR A 66 7.53 11.15 14.67
CA TYR A 66 6.73 11.46 15.86
C TYR A 66 5.53 10.48 16.01
N PRO A 67 5.76 9.16 15.95
CA PRO A 67 4.69 8.15 16.03
C PRO A 67 4.02 8.19 17.40
N ALA A 68 2.78 7.70 17.49
CA ALA A 68 2.00 7.66 18.75
C ALA A 68 1.88 9.00 19.50
N THR A 69 1.99 10.16 18.82
CA THR A 69 1.84 11.49 19.45
C THR A 69 0.83 12.39 18.75
N MET A 70 0.16 13.24 19.52
CA MET A 70 -0.75 14.28 19.03
C MET A 70 -0.05 15.26 18.06
N HIS A 71 1.17 15.68 18.38
CA HIS A 71 1.96 16.56 17.51
C HIS A 71 2.30 15.87 16.17
N GLY A 72 2.59 14.57 16.18
CA GLY A 72 2.83 13.79 14.97
C GLY A 72 1.61 13.72 14.05
N ALA A 73 0.42 13.53 14.63
CA ALA A 73 -0.84 13.57 13.89
C ALA A 73 -1.17 14.97 13.34
N PHE A 74 -0.88 16.04 14.09
CA PHE A 74 -1.03 17.42 13.62
C PHE A 74 -0.10 17.73 12.44
N LEU A 75 1.18 17.37 12.54
CA LEU A 75 2.18 17.62 11.50
C LEU A 75 1.91 16.80 10.23
N SER A 76 1.43 15.56 10.35
CA SER A 76 1.02 14.77 9.18
C SER A 76 -0.25 15.31 8.51
N GLY A 77 -1.17 15.90 9.29
CA GLY A 77 -2.30 16.65 8.75
C GLY A 77 -1.87 17.83 7.87
N LEU A 78 -0.91 18.65 8.33
CA LEU A 78 -0.33 19.75 7.54
C LEU A 78 0.40 19.23 6.28
N ARG A 79 1.11 18.10 6.39
CA ARG A 79 1.81 17.44 5.27
C ARG A 79 0.82 17.05 4.16
N GLU A 80 -0.26 16.35 4.50
CA GLU A 80 -1.25 15.93 3.49
C GLU A 80 -2.08 17.11 2.95
N ALA A 81 -2.43 18.10 3.79
CA ALA A 81 -3.09 19.32 3.32
C ALA A 81 -2.25 20.04 2.24
N SER A 82 -0.94 20.15 2.42
CA SER A 82 -0.04 20.69 1.39
C SER A 82 0.04 19.82 0.15
N ARG A 83 -0.04 18.48 0.26
CA ARG A 83 -0.03 17.56 -0.89
C ARG A 83 -1.31 17.69 -1.70
N ILE A 84 -2.47 17.66 -1.05
CA ILE A 84 -3.81 17.86 -1.67
C ILE A 84 -3.89 19.21 -2.39
N TYR A 85 -3.38 20.29 -1.78
CA TYR A 85 -3.32 21.61 -2.42
C TYR A 85 -2.48 21.59 -3.72
N ARG A 86 -1.32 20.92 -3.71
CA ARG A 86 -0.47 20.80 -4.91
C ARG A 86 -1.15 19.96 -5.99
N SER A 87 -1.70 18.80 -5.64
CA SER A 87 -2.38 17.90 -6.59
C SER A 87 -3.60 18.56 -7.23
N SER A 88 -4.43 19.28 -6.46
CA SER A 88 -5.59 20.02 -6.99
C SER A 88 -5.18 21.19 -7.90
N ARG A 89 -4.04 21.86 -7.66
CA ARG A 89 -3.49 22.89 -8.57
C ARG A 89 -2.99 22.30 -9.89
N LEU A 90 -2.34 21.14 -9.86
CA LEU A 90 -1.89 20.44 -11.06
C LEU A 90 -3.09 20.04 -11.95
N GLN A 91 -4.12 19.41 -11.37
CA GLN A 91 -5.34 19.01 -12.09
C GLN A 91 -6.10 20.19 -12.74
N ASN A 92 -6.06 21.38 -12.11
CA ASN A 92 -6.67 22.58 -12.70
C ASN A 92 -5.85 23.17 -13.86
N SER A 93 -4.55 22.90 -13.92
CA SER A 93 -3.63 23.41 -14.95
C SER A 93 -3.58 22.51 -16.19
N THR A 94 -3.82 21.21 -16.04
CA THR A 94 -3.80 20.21 -17.12
C THR A 94 -5.04 20.19 -18.01
N LYS A 95 -6.02 21.07 -17.81
CA LYS A 95 -7.23 21.17 -18.66
C LYS A 95 -6.99 21.58 -20.13
N LYS A 96 -5.74 21.76 -20.58
CA LYS A 96 -5.39 22.08 -21.97
C LYS A 96 -4.54 21.05 -22.72
N TYR A 97 -3.89 20.10 -22.03
CA TYR A 97 -3.17 18.98 -22.65
C TYR A 97 -3.24 17.77 -21.72
N GLY A 98 -3.45 16.58 -22.30
CA GLY A 98 -3.79 15.34 -21.58
C GLY A 98 -2.80 14.92 -20.47
N PRO A 99 -3.22 14.03 -19.55
CA PRO A 99 -2.50 13.73 -18.33
C PRO A 99 -1.13 13.06 -18.61
N LYS A 100 -0.05 13.82 -18.42
CA LYS A 100 1.35 13.35 -18.49
C LYS A 100 2.09 13.39 -17.15
N ASN A 101 1.37 13.52 -16.03
CA ASN A 101 1.97 13.86 -14.73
C ASN A 101 1.42 13.01 -13.57
N ILE A 102 1.60 11.70 -13.68
CA ILE A 102 1.98 10.89 -12.52
C ILE A 102 3.49 10.66 -12.71
N GLY A 103 4.30 10.75 -11.65
CA GLY A 103 5.77 10.84 -11.81
C GLY A 103 6.37 9.67 -12.62
N PRO A 104 7.56 9.84 -13.25
CA PRO A 104 8.11 8.93 -14.28
C PRO A 104 8.22 7.47 -13.83
N ASN A 105 8.27 7.24 -12.53
CA ASN A 105 8.24 5.92 -11.89
C ASN A 105 6.89 5.19 -12.08
N HIS A 106 5.75 5.88 -11.97
CA HIS A 106 4.44 5.25 -12.15
C HIS A 106 4.21 4.82 -13.60
N ASP A 107 4.60 5.66 -14.57
CA ASP A 107 4.53 5.33 -16.00
C ASP A 107 5.25 4.01 -16.32
N ILE A 108 6.41 3.77 -15.70
CA ILE A 108 7.16 2.50 -15.84
C ILE A 108 6.35 1.31 -15.31
N LEU A 109 5.69 1.44 -14.15
CA LEU A 109 4.86 0.35 -13.62
C LEU A 109 3.63 0.10 -14.49
N VAL A 110 2.97 1.16 -14.98
CA VAL A 110 1.84 1.02 -15.91
C VAL A 110 2.27 0.29 -17.17
N GLU A 111 3.38 0.70 -17.82
CA GLU A 111 3.90 0.00 -19.01
C GLU A 111 4.31 -1.45 -18.73
N LEU A 112 4.86 -1.74 -17.54
CA LEU A 112 5.19 -3.11 -17.14
C LEU A 112 3.94 -3.98 -16.99
N PHE A 113 2.91 -3.49 -16.29
CA PHE A 113 1.68 -4.23 -15.99
C PHE A 113 0.65 -4.23 -17.13
N LYS A 114 0.89 -3.56 -18.26
CA LYS A 114 0.11 -3.80 -19.51
C LYS A 114 0.23 -5.22 -20.05
N ARG A 115 1.32 -5.93 -19.72
CA ARG A 115 1.59 -7.31 -20.19
C ARG A 115 2.21 -8.11 -19.04
N PRO A 116 1.46 -8.49 -18.00
CA PRO A 116 2.00 -9.30 -16.91
C PRO A 116 2.43 -10.69 -17.42
N ASP A 117 3.26 -11.37 -16.64
CA ASP A 117 3.63 -12.77 -16.95
C ASP A 117 2.49 -13.74 -16.59
N PHE A 118 1.65 -13.38 -15.61
CA PHE A 118 0.48 -14.14 -15.17
C PHE A 118 -0.53 -13.23 -14.43
N GLU A 119 -1.82 -13.59 -14.44
CA GLU A 119 -2.90 -12.91 -13.71
C GLU A 119 -3.85 -13.92 -13.04
N CYS A 120 -4.40 -13.55 -11.88
CA CYS A 120 -5.43 -14.32 -11.19
C CYS A 120 -6.38 -13.38 -10.44
N GLY A 121 -7.59 -13.16 -10.97
CA GLY A 121 -8.50 -12.15 -10.45
C GLY A 121 -7.86 -10.76 -10.46
N LYS A 122 -7.95 -10.04 -9.35
CA LYS A 122 -7.35 -8.70 -9.15
C LYS A 122 -5.82 -8.67 -8.99
N PHE A 123 -5.13 -9.81 -9.14
CA PHE A 123 -3.69 -9.97 -8.91
C PHE A 123 -2.93 -10.18 -10.23
N ALA A 124 -1.99 -9.29 -10.56
CA ALA A 124 -1.14 -9.39 -11.74
C ALA A 124 0.35 -9.52 -11.35
N PHE A 125 1.09 -10.42 -12.00
CA PHE A 125 2.44 -10.81 -11.59
C PHE A 125 3.48 -10.60 -12.71
N ILE A 126 4.66 -10.12 -12.34
CA ILE A 126 5.81 -9.93 -13.25
C ILE A 126 7.10 -10.41 -12.58
N PHE A 127 7.94 -11.15 -13.29
CA PHE A 127 9.20 -11.68 -12.78
C PHE A 127 10.41 -11.17 -13.58
N TYR A 128 11.56 -11.10 -12.90
CA TYR A 128 12.81 -10.69 -13.53
C TYR A 128 13.25 -11.66 -14.65
N SER A 129 13.23 -12.97 -14.35
CA SER A 129 13.55 -14.02 -15.31
C SER A 129 12.31 -14.79 -15.75
N SER A 130 12.30 -15.18 -17.03
CA SER A 130 11.35 -16.17 -17.58
C SER A 130 11.82 -17.61 -17.38
N SER A 131 13.01 -17.84 -16.82
CA SER A 131 13.41 -19.19 -16.39
C SER A 131 12.56 -19.62 -15.20
N GLU A 132 12.12 -20.89 -15.21
CA GLU A 132 11.35 -21.52 -14.13
C GLU A 132 12.18 -21.78 -12.86
N SER A 133 13.46 -21.37 -12.87
CA SER A 133 14.33 -21.35 -11.70
C SER A 133 13.68 -20.61 -10.52
N LEU A 134 13.46 -21.36 -9.44
CA LEU A 134 12.68 -20.96 -8.27
C LEU A 134 13.05 -19.59 -7.64
N PRO A 135 14.33 -19.22 -7.40
CA PRO A 135 14.68 -17.98 -6.67
C PRO A 135 14.53 -16.68 -7.49
N SER A 136 13.59 -16.63 -8.44
CA SER A 136 13.26 -15.43 -9.20
C SER A 136 12.32 -14.51 -8.40
N MET A 137 12.84 -13.38 -7.95
CA MET A 137 12.01 -12.28 -7.43
C MET A 137 11.13 -11.67 -8.55
N GLY A 138 10.03 -11.07 -8.13
CA GLY A 138 9.06 -10.40 -8.99
C GLY A 138 8.31 -9.27 -8.28
N LEU A 139 7.39 -8.68 -9.04
CA LEU A 139 6.45 -7.65 -8.63
C LEU A 139 5.04 -8.22 -8.74
N LEU A 140 4.23 -7.96 -7.73
CA LEU A 140 2.79 -8.17 -7.74
C LEU A 140 2.11 -6.80 -7.75
N GLN A 141 1.11 -6.63 -8.61
CA GLN A 141 0.12 -5.56 -8.56
C GLN A 141 -1.21 -6.15 -8.08
N VAL A 142 -1.87 -5.47 -7.15
CA VAL A 142 -3.25 -5.74 -6.72
C VAL A 142 -4.12 -4.54 -7.08
N THR A 143 -5.21 -4.80 -7.80
CA THR A 143 -6.12 -3.77 -8.33
C THR A 143 -7.40 -3.71 -7.49
N PHE A 144 -7.68 -2.56 -6.89
CA PHE A 144 -8.85 -2.29 -6.06
C PHE A 144 -9.85 -1.37 -6.77
N GLY A 145 -11.14 -1.66 -6.62
CA GLY A 145 -12.24 -1.03 -7.35
C GLY A 145 -13.02 -2.05 -8.19
N ASP A 146 -14.15 -1.59 -8.74
CA ASP A 146 -15.03 -2.39 -9.59
C ASP A 146 -14.76 -2.06 -11.07
N SER A 147 -14.17 -3.01 -11.77
CA SER A 147 -13.96 -2.98 -13.21
C SER A 147 -14.84 -4.04 -13.88
N GLU A 148 -16.12 -3.71 -14.08
CA GLU A 148 -16.94 -4.38 -15.10
C GLU A 148 -16.56 -3.91 -16.53
N GLU A 149 -15.96 -2.72 -16.63
CA GLU A 149 -15.41 -2.16 -17.87
C GLU A 149 -13.96 -2.65 -18.09
N SER A 150 -13.63 -2.95 -19.35
CA SER A 150 -12.32 -3.46 -19.76
C SER A 150 -11.19 -2.43 -19.56
N HIS A 151 -9.94 -2.92 -19.53
CA HIS A 151 -8.76 -2.04 -19.36
C HIS A 151 -8.60 -1.00 -20.49
N GLU A 152 -9.21 -1.24 -21.66
CA GLU A 152 -9.25 -0.28 -22.78
C GLU A 152 -10.35 0.77 -22.62
N GLU A 153 -11.52 0.43 -22.07
CA GLU A 153 -12.62 1.37 -21.82
C GLU A 153 -12.30 2.37 -20.71
N LEU A 154 -11.58 1.95 -19.68
CA LEU A 154 -11.04 2.83 -18.63
C LEU A 154 -10.10 3.90 -19.19
N LEU A 155 -9.45 3.65 -20.34
CA LEU A 155 -8.60 4.60 -21.07
C LEU A 155 -9.37 5.48 -22.08
N TYR A 156 -10.68 5.32 -22.23
CA TYR A 156 -11.52 6.22 -23.04
C TYR A 156 -12.50 7.05 -22.19
N ASN A 157 -13.01 6.52 -21.08
CA ASN A 157 -13.95 7.20 -20.16
C ASN A 157 -13.28 8.26 -19.23
N TYR A 158 -12.30 9.00 -19.74
CA TYR A 158 -11.43 9.96 -19.02
C TYR A 158 -12.14 11.12 -18.32
N GLN A 159 -13.44 11.35 -18.54
CA GLN A 159 -14.18 12.48 -17.97
C GLN A 159 -14.70 12.23 -16.53
N ASN A 160 -14.74 10.98 -16.05
CA ASN A 160 -15.15 10.64 -14.69
C ASN A 160 -13.97 10.20 -13.81
N SER A 161 -13.27 11.17 -13.20
CA SER A 161 -12.08 10.97 -12.36
C SER A 161 -12.30 10.12 -11.09
N ILE A 162 -13.54 9.73 -10.80
CA ILE A 162 -13.96 9.00 -9.59
C ILE A 162 -13.81 7.47 -9.76
N LYS A 163 -13.98 6.93 -10.99
CA LYS A 163 -14.01 5.47 -11.24
C LYS A 163 -12.64 4.78 -11.40
N TRP A 164 -11.52 5.52 -11.38
CA TRP A 164 -10.21 4.92 -11.64
C TRP A 164 -9.82 3.91 -10.54
N PRO A 165 -9.43 2.68 -10.88
CA PRO A 165 -9.01 1.70 -9.88
C PRO A 165 -7.78 2.19 -9.10
N LEU A 166 -7.62 1.72 -7.87
CA LEU A 166 -6.44 1.95 -7.04
C LEU A 166 -5.51 0.75 -7.21
N GLN A 167 -4.27 0.99 -7.63
CA GLN A 167 -3.27 -0.05 -7.80
C GLN A 167 -2.26 0.05 -6.66
N LEU A 168 -2.12 -1.04 -5.91
CA LEU A 168 -1.06 -1.22 -4.92
C LEU A 168 -0.14 -2.35 -5.38
N TYR A 169 1.08 -2.36 -4.85
CA TYR A 169 2.13 -3.25 -5.31
C TYR A 169 2.86 -3.89 -4.13
N THR A 170 3.54 -4.99 -4.38
CA THR A 170 4.55 -5.54 -3.47
C THR A 170 5.63 -6.29 -4.24
N VAL A 171 6.77 -6.51 -3.59
CA VAL A 171 7.83 -7.41 -4.06
C VAL A 171 7.56 -8.79 -3.46
N LEU A 172 7.71 -9.85 -4.25
CA LEU A 172 7.53 -11.24 -3.81
C LEU A 172 8.43 -12.21 -4.57
N SER A 173 8.59 -13.43 -4.05
CA SER A 173 9.27 -14.52 -4.76
C SER A 173 8.31 -15.29 -5.69
N ARG A 174 8.86 -16.09 -6.62
CA ARG A 174 8.07 -16.96 -7.51
C ARG A 174 7.28 -18.01 -6.72
N GLU A 175 7.85 -18.55 -5.65
CA GLU A 175 7.19 -19.51 -4.76
C GLU A 175 5.99 -18.88 -4.05
N GLN A 176 6.14 -17.65 -3.54
CA GLN A 176 5.03 -16.90 -2.91
C GLN A 176 3.90 -16.61 -3.90
N ALA A 177 4.23 -16.31 -5.16
CA ALA A 177 3.24 -16.14 -6.22
C ALA A 177 2.49 -17.45 -6.55
N GLN A 178 3.21 -18.58 -6.62
CA GLN A 178 2.60 -19.90 -6.80
C GLN A 178 1.69 -20.28 -5.62
N GLN A 179 2.10 -19.99 -4.38
CA GLN A 179 1.25 -20.16 -3.21
C GLN A 179 -0.03 -19.33 -3.29
N LEU A 180 0.05 -18.06 -3.70
CA LEU A 180 -1.11 -17.19 -3.92
C LEU A 180 -2.05 -17.70 -5.02
N GLN A 181 -1.51 -18.27 -6.10
CA GLN A 181 -2.29 -18.86 -7.18
C GLN A 181 -3.14 -20.06 -6.71
N LEU A 182 -2.62 -20.85 -5.76
CA LEU A 182 -3.29 -22.02 -5.18
C LEU A 182 -4.34 -21.65 -4.11
N VAL A 183 -4.51 -20.38 -3.75
CA VAL A 183 -5.54 -19.95 -2.79
C VAL A 183 -6.93 -19.97 -3.43
N GLU A 184 -7.79 -20.83 -2.88
CA GLU A 184 -9.22 -20.90 -3.18
C GLU A 184 -10.03 -19.83 -2.40
N GLY A 185 -11.29 -19.63 -2.78
CA GLY A 185 -12.17 -18.65 -2.14
C GLY A 185 -12.07 -17.21 -2.69
N GLY A 186 -11.35 -17.01 -3.79
CA GLY A 186 -11.33 -15.74 -4.52
C GLY A 186 -10.37 -14.69 -3.95
N ASP A 187 -10.57 -13.44 -4.39
CA ASP A 187 -9.58 -12.37 -4.19
C ASP A 187 -9.46 -11.89 -2.75
N GLU A 188 -10.54 -11.92 -1.97
CA GLU A 188 -10.50 -11.62 -0.52
C GLU A 188 -9.68 -12.67 0.26
N SER A 189 -9.82 -13.96 -0.08
CA SER A 189 -8.99 -15.02 0.49
C SER A 189 -7.51 -14.84 0.12
N ARG A 190 -7.21 -14.49 -1.15
CA ARG A 190 -5.85 -14.19 -1.61
C ARG A 190 -5.25 -12.99 -0.89
N LEU A 191 -6.02 -11.91 -0.72
CA LEU A 191 -5.58 -10.70 -0.02
C LEU A 191 -5.32 -10.99 1.47
N SER A 192 -6.22 -11.75 2.12
CA SER A 192 -6.04 -12.20 3.49
C SER A 192 -4.81 -13.11 3.64
N PHE A 193 -4.56 -14.02 2.71
CA PHE A 193 -3.37 -14.89 2.71
C PHE A 193 -2.08 -14.08 2.49
N LEU A 194 -2.06 -13.15 1.54
CA LEU A 194 -0.93 -12.25 1.27
C LEU A 194 -0.50 -11.49 2.53
N VAL A 195 -1.45 -10.88 3.23
CA VAL A 195 -1.15 -10.03 4.39
C VAL A 195 -0.91 -10.86 5.65
N LYS A 196 -1.73 -11.87 5.94
CA LYS A 196 -1.69 -12.60 7.22
C LYS A 196 -0.79 -13.84 7.21
N SER A 197 -0.63 -14.51 6.06
CA SER A 197 0.14 -15.75 5.95
C SER A 197 1.53 -15.52 5.35
N LEU A 198 1.66 -14.65 4.33
CA LEU A 198 2.95 -14.28 3.75
C LEU A 198 3.59 -13.05 4.41
N GLY A 199 2.84 -12.27 5.20
CA GLY A 199 3.34 -11.05 5.85
C GLY A 199 3.69 -9.92 4.87
N LEU A 200 3.26 -10.01 3.62
CA LEU A 200 3.60 -9.05 2.58
C LEU A 200 2.78 -7.77 2.74
N LYS A 201 3.45 -6.63 2.51
CA LYS A 201 2.89 -5.29 2.65
C LYS A 201 2.59 -4.73 1.26
N LEU A 202 1.35 -4.31 1.05
CA LEU A 202 0.95 -3.58 -0.15
C LEU A 202 1.30 -2.09 0.02
N MET A 203 1.92 -1.52 -1.00
CA MET A 203 2.42 -0.14 -0.99
C MET A 203 2.13 0.56 -2.32
N GLY A 204 2.21 1.89 -2.36
CA GLY A 204 2.07 2.64 -3.59
C GLY A 204 3.33 2.58 -4.46
N PRO A 205 3.30 3.20 -5.66
CA PRO A 205 4.45 3.26 -6.55
C PRO A 205 5.72 3.80 -5.88
N SER A 206 5.60 4.87 -5.09
CA SER A 206 6.76 5.60 -4.54
C SER A 206 7.52 4.75 -3.53
N ALA A 207 6.81 4.08 -2.62
CA ALA A 207 7.42 3.15 -1.67
C ALA A 207 7.92 1.89 -2.38
N LEU A 208 7.24 1.38 -3.42
CA LEU A 208 7.75 0.26 -4.22
C LEU A 208 9.08 0.60 -4.88
N PHE A 209 9.23 1.81 -5.43
CA PHE A 209 10.53 2.25 -5.94
C PHE A 209 11.54 2.43 -4.81
N SER A 210 11.16 2.97 -3.65
CA SER A 210 12.08 3.08 -2.50
C SER A 210 12.62 1.71 -2.02
N ALA A 211 11.78 0.68 -2.00
CA ALA A 211 12.14 -0.67 -1.55
C ALA A 211 12.73 -1.57 -2.66
N GLY A 212 12.36 -1.32 -3.92
CA GLY A 212 12.52 -2.26 -5.02
C GLY A 212 13.05 -1.67 -6.34
N ASN A 213 13.54 -0.43 -6.38
CA ASN A 213 14.02 0.24 -7.61
C ASN A 213 14.89 -0.67 -8.50
N THR A 214 15.89 -1.34 -7.91
CA THR A 214 16.79 -2.24 -8.63
C THR A 214 16.04 -3.39 -9.32
N LEU A 215 15.04 -3.98 -8.65
CA LEU A 215 14.21 -5.04 -9.23
C LEU A 215 13.31 -4.50 -10.36
N VAL A 216 12.68 -3.34 -10.17
CA VAL A 216 11.84 -2.70 -11.20
C VAL A 216 12.67 -2.36 -12.45
N ALA A 217 13.86 -1.77 -12.27
CA ALA A 217 14.78 -1.44 -13.35
C ALA A 217 15.27 -2.69 -14.09
N ASN A 218 15.64 -3.74 -13.35
CA ASN A 218 16.08 -5.02 -13.91
C ASN A 218 14.97 -5.71 -14.73
N ILE A 219 13.73 -5.72 -14.23
CA ILE A 219 12.54 -6.22 -14.96
C ILE A 219 12.30 -5.41 -16.23
N ALA A 220 12.33 -4.07 -16.15
CA ALA A 220 12.14 -3.18 -17.29
C ALA A 220 13.21 -3.36 -18.38
N TYR A 221 14.47 -3.56 -17.98
CA TYR A 221 15.57 -3.86 -18.90
C TYR A 221 15.39 -5.23 -19.58
N SER A 222 15.14 -6.29 -18.79
CA SER A 222 14.87 -7.65 -19.27
C SER A 222 13.74 -7.68 -20.31
N ARG A 223 12.64 -6.99 -20.04
CA ARG A 223 11.45 -6.96 -20.93
C ARG A 223 11.67 -6.14 -22.21
N LYS A 224 12.45 -5.05 -22.18
CA LYS A 224 12.86 -4.31 -23.39
C LYS A 224 13.66 -5.18 -24.36
N GLY A 225 14.47 -6.12 -23.87
CA GLY A 225 15.17 -7.10 -24.70
C GLY A 225 14.24 -8.09 -25.40
N ARG A 226 13.23 -8.61 -24.70
CA ARG A 226 12.28 -9.61 -25.25
C ARG A 226 11.46 -9.07 -26.43
N GLY A 227 11.13 -7.78 -26.43
CA GLY A 227 10.35 -7.13 -27.49
C GLY A 227 11.03 -7.09 -28.87
N ARG A 228 12.35 -7.32 -28.96
CA ARG A 228 13.10 -7.34 -30.23
C ARG A 228 13.16 -8.72 -30.92
N ASN A 229 12.85 -9.80 -30.20
CA ASN A 229 13.12 -11.18 -30.65
C ASN A 229 11.85 -12.03 -30.87
N ARG A 230 10.72 -11.42 -31.22
CA ARG A 230 9.55 -12.17 -31.71
C ARG A 230 9.31 -11.91 -33.19
N LEU A 231 9.72 -12.89 -33.99
CA LEU A 231 9.18 -13.09 -35.33
C LEU A 231 7.65 -13.17 -35.24
N ILE A 232 6.97 -12.50 -36.16
CA ILE A 232 5.55 -12.66 -36.38
C ILE A 232 5.36 -14.05 -37.00
N THR A 233 4.65 -14.93 -36.29
CA THR A 233 4.06 -16.14 -36.87
C THR A 233 2.55 -15.98 -36.77
N CYS A 234 1.89 -16.12 -37.92
CA CYS A 234 0.46 -15.90 -38.14
C CYS A 234 -0.43 -16.88 -37.36
#